data_AF-A0A9Q7E5E7-F1
#
_entry.id   AF-A0A9Q7E5E7-F1
#
_cell.length_a   1.000
_cell.length_b   1.000
_cell.length_c   1.000
_cell.angle_alpha   90.00
_cell.angle_beta   90.00
_cell.angle_gamma   90.00
#
_symmetry.space_group_name_H-M   'P 1'
#
loop_
_entity.id
_entity.type
_entity.pdbx_description
1 polymer ?
#
loop_
_entity_poly.entity_id
_entity_poly.type
_entity_poly.pdbx_seq_one_letter_code
_entity_poly.pdbx_strand_id
1 'polypeptide(L)'
;MERTVQAVHQQKRHISKTQYKSHDEDLANKQPNTNTKAKNTDTAQSIPFRFTLSQTNRLFELNKQAIERCKLNFPDHYHHKYKLAEECTEIAKRLATARYLIKCLKSYTSEQSQEQDSMTKESLAVLHYLADKFGEISEFVKLVDENGNKLESFDNKSDLEG
;
A
#
# COMPACT_ATOMS: atom_id res chain seq x y z
N MET A 1 18.69 -48.14 28.44
CA MET A 1 18.46 -46.74 28.86
C MET A 1 19.73 -45.98 28.58
N GLU A 2 19.68 -44.96 27.73
CA GLU A 2 20.48 -43.72 27.79
C GLU A 2 20.22 -42.94 26.51
N ARG A 3 19.47 -41.83 26.62
CA ARG A 3 19.28 -40.85 25.55
C ARG A 3 20.23 -39.70 25.82
N THR A 4 21.23 -39.54 24.97
CA THR A 4 22.08 -38.35 24.95
C THR A 4 21.31 -37.19 24.33
N VAL A 5 21.02 -36.17 25.13
CA VAL A 5 20.40 -34.91 24.72
C VAL A 5 21.53 -33.98 24.26
N GLN A 6 21.53 -33.59 22.98
CA GLN A 6 22.35 -32.46 22.51
C GLN A 6 21.47 -31.24 22.28
N ALA A 7 21.90 -30.14 22.91
CA ALA A 7 21.20 -28.88 23.04
C ALA A 7 21.14 -28.11 21.71
N VAL A 8 19.95 -27.60 21.38
CA VAL A 8 19.76 -26.64 20.29
C VAL A 8 20.12 -25.25 20.80
N HIS A 9 21.17 -24.68 20.23
CA HIS A 9 21.66 -23.33 20.50
C HIS A 9 20.67 -22.30 19.92
N GLN A 10 19.95 -21.57 20.77
CA GLN A 10 18.99 -20.55 20.37
C GLN A 10 19.71 -19.20 20.22
N GLN A 11 19.98 -18.80 18.98
CA GLN A 11 20.64 -17.53 18.70
C GLN A 11 19.62 -16.38 18.68
N LYS A 12 19.61 -15.58 19.76
CA LYS A 12 18.86 -14.31 19.85
C LYS A 12 19.43 -13.32 18.84
N ARG A 13 18.67 -12.98 17.79
CA ARG A 13 18.97 -11.85 16.91
C ARG A 13 18.35 -10.58 17.47
N HIS A 14 19.21 -9.64 17.87
CA HIS A 14 18.84 -8.25 18.14
C HIS A 14 18.36 -7.59 16.84
N ILE A 15 17.18 -6.98 16.87
CA ILE A 15 16.67 -6.15 15.78
C ILE A 15 16.84 -4.69 16.23
N SER A 16 17.79 -3.99 15.60
CA SER A 16 17.94 -2.53 15.77
C SER A 16 16.72 -1.81 15.21
N LYS A 17 16.11 -0.96 16.03
CA LYS A 17 15.02 -0.07 15.62
C LYS A 17 15.62 1.16 14.94
N THR A 18 15.57 1.23 13.62
CA THR A 18 15.79 2.48 12.89
C THR A 18 14.44 3.16 12.70
N GLN A 19 14.22 4.27 13.41
CA GLN A 19 13.08 5.16 13.25
C GLN A 19 13.21 5.90 11.91
N TYR A 20 12.20 5.81 11.05
CA TYR A 20 11.97 6.76 9.97
C TYR A 20 10.68 7.53 10.27
N LYS A 21 10.82 8.84 10.44
CA LYS A 21 9.73 9.81 10.62
C LYS A 21 9.04 10.05 9.27
N SER A 22 7.73 9.86 9.21
CA SER A 22 6.90 10.41 8.13
C SER A 22 6.60 11.87 8.45
N HIS A 23 6.98 12.77 7.55
CA HIS A 23 6.55 14.17 7.56
C HIS A 23 5.16 14.25 6.94
N ASP A 24 4.14 14.51 7.75
CA ASP A 24 2.92 15.19 7.32
C ASP A 24 2.28 15.86 8.55
N GLU A 25 2.89 16.96 8.98
CA GLU A 25 2.25 17.99 9.79
C GLU A 25 2.32 19.27 8.96
N ASP A 26 1.20 19.70 8.39
CA ASP A 26 0.71 21.06 8.66
C ASP A 26 -0.71 21.31 8.16
N LEU A 27 -1.37 22.25 8.84
CA LEU A 27 -2.67 22.90 8.55
C LEU A 27 -3.91 22.30 9.22
N ALA A 28 -4.13 22.70 10.48
CA ALA A 28 -5.28 23.56 10.82
C ALA A 28 -5.23 24.02 12.29
N ASN A 29 -4.61 25.16 12.56
CA ASN A 29 -4.85 25.91 13.80
C ASN A 29 -5.64 27.18 13.48
N LYS A 30 -6.96 27.15 13.72
CA LYS A 30 -7.77 28.34 13.98
C LYS A 30 -8.83 27.99 15.03
N GLN A 31 -8.68 28.52 16.24
CA GLN A 31 -9.77 28.63 17.20
C GLN A 31 -10.83 29.63 16.71
N PRO A 32 -12.09 29.42 17.10
CA PRO A 32 -12.78 30.51 17.78
C PRO A 32 -13.44 30.05 19.09
N ASN A 33 -13.52 30.99 20.02
CA ASN A 33 -14.17 30.86 21.31
C ASN A 33 -15.66 31.27 21.22
N THR A 34 -16.43 30.88 22.24
CA THR A 34 -17.78 31.32 22.67
C THR A 34 -19.01 30.45 22.32
N ASN A 35 -19.47 29.77 23.39
CA ASN A 35 -20.81 29.29 23.73
C ASN A 35 -21.97 29.56 22.75
N THR A 36 -22.51 28.50 22.17
CA THR A 36 -23.97 28.35 21.96
C THR A 36 -24.31 26.85 21.97
N LYS A 37 -25.35 26.46 22.72
CA LYS A 37 -25.88 25.09 22.83
C LYS A 37 -26.02 24.45 21.43
N ALA A 38 -25.15 23.51 21.09
CA ALA A 38 -25.27 22.70 19.89
C ALA A 38 -25.56 21.25 20.28
N LYS A 39 -26.62 20.73 19.69
CA LYS A 39 -27.15 19.37 19.78
C LYS A 39 -26.02 18.37 19.50
N ASN A 40 -25.60 17.58 20.48
CA ASN A 40 -24.69 16.45 20.28
C ASN A 40 -25.40 15.40 19.42
N THR A 41 -25.29 15.55 18.10
CA THR A 41 -25.34 14.42 17.19
C THR A 41 -23.89 14.04 16.95
N ASP A 42 -23.38 13.10 17.75
CA ASP A 42 -22.14 12.37 17.42
C ASP A 42 -22.40 11.60 16.13
N THR A 43 -22.29 12.27 15.00
CA THR A 43 -22.05 11.61 13.72
C THR A 43 -20.62 11.10 13.79
N ALA A 44 -20.45 9.88 14.32
CA ALA A 44 -19.22 9.13 14.20
C ALA A 44 -18.84 9.14 12.71
N GLN A 45 -17.87 9.98 12.38
CA GLN A 45 -17.43 10.18 11.01
C GLN A 45 -16.86 8.83 10.57
N SER A 46 -17.56 8.15 9.65
CA SER A 46 -17.20 6.80 9.25
C SER A 46 -15.76 6.82 8.72
N ILE A 47 -14.86 6.11 9.40
CA ILE A 47 -13.47 5.99 8.98
C ILE A 47 -13.49 5.41 7.55
N PRO A 48 -12.93 6.13 6.54
CA PRO A 48 -12.95 5.63 5.17
C PRO A 48 -12.32 4.24 5.09
N PHE A 49 -12.94 3.31 4.36
CA PHE A 49 -12.56 1.89 4.28
C PHE A 49 -11.04 1.64 4.13
N ARG A 50 -10.34 2.45 3.33
CA ARG A 50 -8.88 2.34 3.15
C ARG A 50 -8.08 2.46 4.47
N PHE A 51 -8.59 3.18 5.46
CA PHE A 51 -7.91 3.39 6.74
C PHE A 51 -8.17 2.26 7.75
N THR A 52 -9.11 1.36 7.48
CA THR A 52 -9.35 0.19 8.34
C THR A 52 -8.36 -0.95 8.05
N LEU A 53 -7.70 -0.93 6.88
CA LEU A 53 -6.80 -1.98 6.40
C LEU A 53 -5.31 -1.68 6.66
N SER A 54 -4.95 -1.33 7.90
CA SER A 54 -3.60 -0.88 8.27
C SER A 54 -2.49 -1.86 7.87
N GLN A 55 -2.67 -3.16 8.12
CA GLN A 55 -1.66 -4.18 7.78
C GLN A 55 -1.58 -4.43 6.27
N THR A 56 -2.69 -4.37 5.55
CA THR A 56 -2.70 -4.51 4.10
C THR A 56 -2.04 -3.30 3.43
N ASN A 57 -2.30 -2.08 3.91
CA ASN A 57 -1.57 -0.89 3.46
C ASN A 57 -0.07 -1.07 3.68
N ARG A 58 0.33 -1.55 4.87
CA ARG A 58 1.75 -1.82 5.17
C ARG A 58 2.38 -2.82 4.21
N LEU A 59 1.65 -3.85 3.78
CA LEU A 59 2.13 -4.82 2.78
C LEU A 59 2.47 -4.16 1.44
N PHE A 60 1.63 -3.26 0.94
CA PHE A 60 1.90 -2.52 -0.30
C PHE A 60 3.11 -1.60 -0.16
N GLU A 61 3.23 -0.90 0.97
CA GLU A 61 4.39 -0.04 1.24
C GLU A 61 5.71 -0.83 1.36
N LEU A 62 5.67 -2.01 1.97
CA LEU A 62 6.84 -2.91 2.00
C LEU A 62 7.22 -3.39 0.59
N ASN A 63 6.25 -3.60 -0.30
CA ASN A 63 6.54 -3.94 -1.69
C ASN A 63 7.21 -2.78 -2.44
N LYS A 64 6.76 -1.54 -2.25
CA LYS A 64 7.43 -0.35 -2.82
C LYS A 64 8.89 -0.26 -2.36
N GLN A 65 9.15 -0.41 -1.07
CA GLN A 65 10.52 -0.42 -0.52
C GLN A 65 11.37 -1.56 -1.12
N ALA A 66 10.78 -2.73 -1.35
CA ALA A 66 11.48 -3.85 -1.97
C ALA A 66 11.77 -3.64 -3.47
N ILE A 67 10.94 -2.87 -4.18
CA ILE A 67 11.16 -2.48 -5.57
C ILE A 67 12.37 -1.53 -5.66
N GLU A 68 12.39 -0.47 -4.86
CA GLU A 68 13.51 0.49 -4.80
C GLU A 68 14.84 -0.21 -4.47
N ARG A 69 14.85 -1.05 -3.44
CA ARG A 69 16.04 -1.82 -3.03
C ARG A 69 16.51 -2.79 -4.10
N CYS A 70 15.61 -3.33 -4.92
CA CYS A 70 15.98 -4.19 -6.04
C CYS A 70 16.74 -3.40 -7.10
N LYS A 71 16.27 -2.20 -7.47
CA LYS A 71 16.97 -1.35 -8.44
C LYS A 71 18.34 -0.91 -7.92
N LEU A 72 18.42 -0.55 -6.64
CA LEU A 72 19.66 -0.09 -6.02
C LEU A 72 20.71 -1.21 -5.88
N ASN A 73 20.33 -2.39 -5.39
CA ASN A 73 21.29 -3.43 -5.02
C ASN A 73 21.49 -4.50 -6.10
N PHE A 74 20.49 -4.69 -6.96
CA PHE A 74 20.45 -5.78 -7.95
C PHE A 74 19.85 -5.32 -9.29
N PRO A 75 20.42 -4.29 -9.95
CA PRO A 75 19.85 -3.70 -11.17
C PRO A 75 19.68 -4.74 -12.30
N ASP A 76 20.60 -5.68 -12.47
CA ASP A 76 20.52 -6.74 -13.49
C ASP A 76 19.31 -7.69 -13.29
N HIS A 77 18.84 -7.82 -12.05
CA HIS A 77 17.70 -8.65 -11.68
C HIS A 77 16.39 -7.88 -11.64
N TYR A 78 16.37 -6.60 -12.04
CA TYR A 78 15.18 -5.77 -12.00
C TYR A 78 14.07 -6.25 -12.95
N HIS A 79 14.39 -7.10 -13.92
CA HIS A 79 13.40 -7.72 -14.82
C HIS A 79 12.30 -8.49 -14.09
N HIS A 80 12.59 -9.07 -12.92
CA HIS A 80 11.56 -9.68 -12.07
C HIS A 80 10.52 -8.66 -11.55
N LYS A 81 10.90 -7.39 -11.41
CA LYS A 81 9.96 -6.31 -11.02
C LYS A 81 9.04 -5.93 -12.17
N TYR A 82 9.49 -5.96 -13.43
CA TYR A 82 8.56 -5.82 -14.55
C TYR A 82 7.54 -6.95 -14.56
N LYS A 83 7.96 -8.19 -14.27
CA LYS A 83 7.01 -9.30 -14.18
C LYS A 83 5.95 -9.07 -13.09
N LEU A 84 6.39 -8.61 -11.91
CA LEU A 84 5.48 -8.18 -10.85
C LEU A 84 4.52 -7.07 -11.33
N ALA A 85 5.01 -6.09 -12.09
CA ALA A 85 4.19 -5.00 -12.60
C ALA A 85 3.11 -5.49 -13.59
N GLU A 86 3.45 -6.43 -14.48
CA GLU A 86 2.49 -7.09 -15.37
C GLU A 86 1.39 -7.83 -14.59
N GLU A 87 1.79 -8.62 -13.60
CA GLU A 87 0.88 -9.38 -12.76
C GLU A 87 -0.04 -8.46 -11.95
N CYS A 88 0.50 -7.37 -11.39
CA CYS A 88 -0.29 -6.36 -10.69
C CYS A 88 -1.27 -5.65 -11.63
N THR A 89 -0.86 -5.31 -12.86
CA THR A 89 -1.78 -4.75 -13.88
C THR A 89 -2.92 -5.71 -14.18
N GLU A 90 -2.62 -7.00 -14.36
CA GLU A 90 -3.65 -8.00 -14.65
C GLU A 90 -4.62 -8.20 -13.47
N ILE A 91 -4.10 -8.22 -12.24
CA ILE A 91 -4.93 -8.29 -11.03
C ILE A 91 -5.84 -7.06 -10.93
N ALA A 92 -5.30 -5.86 -11.10
CA ALA A 92 -6.09 -4.62 -11.06
C ALA A 92 -7.23 -4.62 -12.09
N LYS A 93 -6.95 -5.07 -13.33
CA LYS A 93 -7.96 -5.24 -14.38
C LYS A 93 -9.06 -6.23 -13.97
N ARG A 94 -8.69 -7.40 -13.43
CA ARG A 94 -9.66 -8.42 -12.99
C ARG A 94 -10.55 -7.92 -11.84
N LEU A 95 -9.97 -7.19 -10.89
CA LEU A 95 -10.73 -6.56 -9.80
C LEU A 95 -11.70 -5.50 -10.33
N ALA A 96 -11.28 -4.68 -11.30
CA ALA A 96 -12.15 -3.72 -11.97
C ALA A 96 -13.30 -4.41 -12.73
N THR A 97 -13.02 -5.50 -13.44
CA THR A 97 -14.03 -6.33 -14.13
C THR A 97 -15.01 -6.95 -13.14
N ALA A 98 -14.54 -7.51 -12.03
CA ALA A 98 -15.40 -8.06 -10.97
C ALA A 98 -16.30 -6.97 -10.37
N ARG A 99 -15.76 -5.77 -10.12
CA ARG A 99 -16.52 -4.62 -9.64
C ARG A 99 -17.61 -4.22 -10.63
N TYR A 100 -17.31 -4.22 -11.93
CA TYR A 100 -18.29 -3.95 -12.98
C TYR A 100 -19.39 -5.03 -13.01
N LEU A 101 -19.01 -6.31 -12.97
CA LEU A 101 -19.94 -7.44 -12.94
C LEU A 101 -20.93 -7.32 -11.78
N ILE A 102 -20.46 -7.01 -10.56
CA ILE A 102 -21.33 -6.82 -9.40
C ILE A 102 -22.31 -5.67 -9.60
N LYS A 103 -21.89 -4.56 -10.21
CA LYS A 103 -22.80 -3.44 -10.53
C LYS A 103 -23.88 -3.86 -11.55
N CYS A 104 -23.50 -4.61 -12.58
CA CYS A 104 -24.46 -5.14 -13.54
C CYS A 104 -25.45 -6.09 -12.87
N LEU A 105 -24.96 -7.06 -12.08
CA LEU A 105 -25.82 -7.99 -11.35
C LEU A 105 -26.79 -7.25 -10.43
N LYS A 106 -26.33 -6.23 -9.70
CA LYS A 106 -27.20 -5.37 -8.88
C LYS A 106 -28.30 -4.70 -9.70
N SER A 107 -28.02 -4.27 -10.94
CA SER A 107 -29.02 -3.63 -11.80
C SER A 107 -30.10 -4.57 -12.33
N TYR A 108 -29.86 -5.89 -12.34
CA TYR A 108 -30.83 -6.89 -12.79
C TYR A 108 -31.79 -7.36 -11.69
N THR A 109 -31.51 -7.03 -10.43
CA THR A 109 -32.36 -7.42 -9.29
C THR A 109 -33.28 -6.26 -8.93
N SER A 110 -34.60 -6.49 -8.91
CA SER A 110 -35.60 -5.46 -8.59
C SER A 110 -35.69 -5.12 -7.09
N GLU A 111 -35.29 -6.04 -6.21
CA GLU A 111 -35.33 -5.86 -4.75
C GLU A 111 -34.05 -6.42 -4.11
N GLN A 112 -33.35 -5.58 -3.34
CA GLN A 112 -32.27 -6.01 -2.43
C GLN A 112 -32.70 -5.72 -1.00
N SER A 113 -32.42 -6.66 -0.09
CA SER A 113 -32.52 -6.34 1.33
C SER A 113 -31.50 -5.26 1.71
N GLN A 114 -31.75 -4.52 2.79
CA GLN A 114 -30.80 -3.52 3.30
C GLN A 114 -29.41 -4.13 3.57
N GLU A 115 -29.37 -5.38 4.07
CA GLU A 115 -28.14 -6.13 4.29
C GLU A 115 -27.39 -6.41 2.98
N GLN A 116 -28.09 -6.87 1.94
CA GLN A 116 -27.51 -7.11 0.62
C GLN A 116 -26.96 -5.83 -0.03
N ASP A 117 -27.65 -4.70 0.13
CA ASP A 117 -27.17 -3.41 -0.37
C ASP A 117 -25.89 -2.96 0.35
N SER A 118 -25.81 -3.14 1.69
CA SER A 118 -24.61 -2.85 2.48
C SER A 118 -23.43 -3.73 2.05
N MET A 119 -23.64 -5.05 1.98
CA MET A 119 -22.61 -6.00 1.53
C MET A 119 -22.11 -5.66 0.11
N THR A 120 -23.01 -5.26 -0.79
CA THR A 120 -22.65 -4.87 -2.15
C THR A 120 -21.78 -3.61 -2.14
N LYS A 121 -22.15 -2.58 -1.35
CA LYS A 121 -21.38 -1.34 -1.23
C LYS A 121 -19.99 -1.60 -0.67
N GLU A 122 -19.88 -2.38 0.41
CA GLU A 122 -18.61 -2.76 1.01
C GLU A 122 -17.73 -3.54 0.04
N SER A 123 -18.30 -4.54 -0.65
CA SER A 123 -17.58 -5.32 -1.66
C SER A 123 -17.03 -4.45 -2.80
N LEU A 124 -17.85 -3.53 -3.32
CA LEU A 124 -17.43 -2.60 -4.37
C LEU A 124 -16.30 -1.66 -3.91
N ALA A 125 -16.31 -1.26 -2.63
CA ALA A 125 -15.26 -0.44 -2.04
C ALA A 125 -13.94 -1.21 -1.89
N VAL A 126 -14.00 -2.48 -1.43
CA VAL A 126 -12.83 -3.34 -1.31
C VAL A 126 -12.17 -3.59 -2.66
N LEU A 127 -12.97 -3.96 -3.66
CA LEU A 127 -12.48 -4.24 -5.01
C LEU A 127 -11.83 -3.02 -5.65
N HIS A 128 -12.41 -1.83 -5.44
CA HIS A 128 -11.84 -0.57 -5.91
C HIS A 128 -10.49 -0.29 -5.23
N TYR A 129 -10.45 -0.34 -3.90
CA TYR A 129 -9.23 -0.11 -3.13
C TYR A 129 -8.10 -1.06 -3.54
N LEU A 130 -8.38 -2.36 -3.70
CA LEU A 130 -7.36 -3.31 -4.12
C LEU A 130 -6.90 -3.06 -5.55
N ALA A 131 -7.82 -2.76 -6.47
CA ALA A 131 -7.45 -2.43 -7.85
C ALA A 131 -6.51 -1.22 -7.91
N ASP A 132 -6.82 -0.16 -7.14
CA ASP A 132 -5.96 1.02 -7.01
C ASP A 132 -4.57 0.64 -6.48
N LYS A 133 -4.50 -0.16 -5.40
CA LYS A 133 -3.22 -0.54 -4.79
C LYS A 133 -2.34 -1.40 -5.69
N PHE A 134 -2.92 -2.35 -6.42
CA PHE A 134 -2.16 -3.11 -7.42
C PHE A 134 -1.74 -2.23 -8.61
N GLY A 135 -2.59 -1.29 -9.04
CA GLY A 135 -2.25 -0.28 -10.04
C GLY A 135 -1.04 0.56 -9.61
N GLU A 136 -1.08 1.12 -8.39
CA GLU A 136 0.03 1.89 -7.81
C GLU A 136 1.35 1.12 -7.83
N ILE A 137 1.36 -0.17 -7.47
CA ILE A 137 2.59 -0.99 -7.51
C ILE A 137 3.11 -1.14 -8.94
N SER A 138 2.22 -1.40 -9.89
CA SER A 138 2.60 -1.56 -11.30
C SER A 138 3.22 -0.29 -11.87
N GLU A 139 2.62 0.87 -11.59
CA GLU A 139 3.14 2.18 -12.01
C GLU A 139 4.46 2.50 -11.31
N PHE A 140 4.56 2.20 -10.01
CA PHE A 140 5.75 2.48 -9.22
C PHE A 140 6.98 1.70 -9.71
N VAL A 141 6.83 0.46 -10.18
CA VAL A 141 7.95 -0.28 -10.80
C VAL A 141 8.53 0.48 -11.99
N LYS A 142 7.67 1.02 -12.86
CA LYS A 142 8.09 1.77 -14.06
C LYS A 142 8.78 3.08 -13.65
N LEU A 143 8.19 3.78 -12.68
CA LEU A 143 8.75 5.03 -12.15
C LEU A 143 10.16 4.83 -11.57
N VAL A 144 10.38 3.79 -10.77
CA VAL A 144 11.70 3.50 -10.18
C VAL A 144 12.73 3.16 -11.25
N ASP A 145 12.33 2.48 -12.32
CA ASP A 145 13.23 2.15 -13.41
C ASP A 145 13.64 3.39 -14.22
N GLU A 146 12.66 4.21 -14.60
CA GLU A 146 12.86 5.47 -15.32
C GLU A 146 13.74 6.45 -14.53
N ASN A 147 13.56 6.51 -13.20
CA ASN A 147 14.32 7.40 -12.32
C ASN A 147 15.66 6.81 -11.87
N GLY A 148 15.81 5.49 -11.81
CA GLY A 148 17.06 4.83 -11.45
C GLY A 148 18.20 5.12 -12.44
N ASN A 149 17.86 5.33 -13.72
CA ASN A 149 18.84 5.71 -14.75
C ASN A 149 19.36 7.16 -14.61
N LYS A 150 18.76 8.00 -13.75
CA LYS A 150 19.25 9.37 -13.46
C LYS A 150 20.20 9.44 -12.26
N LEU A 151 20.38 8.34 -11.52
CA LEU A 151 21.30 8.30 -10.38
C LEU A 151 22.75 8.04 -10.80
N GLU A 152 22.99 7.39 -11.94
CA GLU A 152 24.34 7.10 -12.44
C GLU A 152 25.05 8.30 -13.09
N SER A 153 24.37 9.43 -13.31
CA SER A 153 24.97 10.60 -13.97
C SER A 153 25.65 11.60 -13.01
N PHE A 154 25.70 11.33 -11.71
CA PHE A 154 26.29 12.25 -10.72
C PHE A 154 27.69 11.89 -10.23
N ASP A 155 28.21 10.69 -10.52
CA ASP A 155 29.49 10.22 -9.96
C ASP A 155 30.70 10.29 -10.92
N ASN A 156 30.58 10.90 -12.11
CA ASN A 156 31.70 11.04 -13.06
C ASN A 156 32.07 12.50 -13.39
N LYS A 157 32.23 13.34 -12.36
CA LYS A 157 33.07 14.54 -12.43
C LYS A 157 33.90 14.64 -11.15
N SER A 158 34.89 13.76 -11.03
CA SER A 158 36.02 14.02 -10.15
C SER A 158 36.96 14.99 -10.86
N ASP A 159 37.07 16.15 -10.24
CA ASP A 159 38.04 17.20 -10.53
C ASP A 159 39.47 16.62 -10.55
N LEU A 160 40.14 16.75 -11.69
CA LEU A 160 41.58 16.55 -11.84
C LEU A 160 42.13 17.63 -12.78
N GLU A 161 42.00 18.89 -12.39
CA GLU A 161 42.97 19.92 -12.74
C GLU A 161 43.20 20.80 -11.51
N GLY A 162 44.33 20.54 -10.84
CA GLY A 162 44.93 21.33 -9.77
C GLY A 162 46.43 21.13 -9.81
#